data_AF-A0A268EDS0-F1
#
_entry.id   AF-A0A268EDS0-F1
#
_cell.length_a   1.000
_cell.length_b   1.000
_cell.length_c   1.000
_cell.angle_alpha   90.00
_cell.angle_beta   90.00
_cell.angle_gamma   90.00
#
_symmetry.space_group_name_H-M   'P 1'
#
loop_
_entity.id
_entity.type
_entity.pdbx_description
1 polymer ?
#
loop_
_entity_poly.entity_id
_entity_poly.type
_entity_poly.pdbx_seq_one_letter_code
_entity_poly.pdbx_strand_id
1 'polypeptide(L)'
;MTRLLSGRIWSSCTLQQRLARFAGHLVEINTPNTGMEPGRLQRIFKKNFILVRGQLFVPSSLNSIRVFDVKAPRYTIPVGIRTTFRTGKAFNRIRLVHIGADYIELLAKDKNRSRILLPLNKVEGIYRVK
;
A
#
# COMPACT_ATOMS: atom_id res chain seq x y z
N MET A 1 -7.45 -17.62 22.25
CA MET A 1 -7.15 -17.53 20.80
C MET A 1 -7.54 -16.13 20.33
N THR A 2 -6.74 -15.23 19.79
CA THR A 2 -5.32 -15.19 19.39
C THR A 2 -4.91 -13.73 19.59
N ARG A 3 -3.87 -13.46 20.39
CA ARG A 3 -3.27 -12.11 20.56
C ARG A 3 -2.54 -11.73 19.27
N LEU A 4 -3.28 -11.59 18.17
CA LEU A 4 -2.76 -11.13 16.90
C LEU A 4 -2.64 -9.62 17.01
N LEU A 5 -1.38 -9.17 16.99
CA LEU A 5 -0.98 -7.81 16.62
C LEU A 5 -1.23 -6.79 17.73
N SER A 6 -0.19 -6.56 18.55
CA SER A 6 -0.13 -5.42 19.46
C SER A 6 -0.47 -4.12 18.71
N GLY A 7 -1.07 -3.14 19.40
CA GLY A 7 -1.58 -1.89 18.82
C GLY A 7 -0.57 -0.98 18.09
N ARG A 8 0.67 -1.43 17.84
CA ARG A 8 1.73 -0.67 17.17
C ARG A 8 1.63 -0.64 15.63
N ILE A 9 0.92 -1.58 15.01
CA ILE A 9 0.77 -1.59 13.53
C ILE A 9 -0.60 -1.09 13.07
N TRP A 10 -1.51 -0.76 13.99
CA TRP A 10 -2.86 -0.29 13.66
C TRP A 10 -2.96 1.21 13.87
N SER A 11 -3.70 1.91 13.02
CA SER A 11 -4.11 3.30 13.30
C SER A 11 -5.37 3.70 12.52
N SER A 12 -5.98 4.80 12.95
CA SER A 12 -7.09 5.46 12.25
C SER A 12 -6.65 6.31 11.05
N CYS A 13 -5.38 6.22 10.65
CA CYS A 13 -4.85 6.93 9.48
C CYS A 13 -5.45 6.34 8.20
N THR A 14 -6.06 7.18 7.37
CA THR A 14 -6.56 6.77 6.04
C THR A 14 -5.43 6.67 5.01
N LEU A 15 -5.69 6.02 3.88
CA LEU A 15 -4.83 5.90 2.73
C LEU A 15 -4.46 7.28 2.21
N GLN A 16 -5.44 8.18 2.13
CA GLN A 16 -5.24 9.54 1.64
C GLN A 16 -4.34 10.35 2.58
N GLN A 17 -4.58 10.28 3.89
CA GLN A 17 -3.69 10.90 4.89
C GLN A 17 -2.29 10.29 4.88
N ARG A 18 -2.18 8.98 4.62
CA ARG A 18 -0.88 8.32 4.50
C ARG A 18 -0.13 8.80 3.25
N LEU A 19 -0.79 8.83 2.10
CA LEU A 19 -0.22 9.31 0.84
C LEU A 19 0.19 10.79 0.90
N ALA A 20 -0.52 11.61 1.69
CA ALA A 20 -0.14 13.00 1.91
C ALA A 20 1.29 13.13 2.49
N ARG A 21 1.75 12.13 3.27
CA ARG A 21 3.12 12.08 3.81
C ARG A 21 4.18 11.71 2.75
N PHE A 22 3.73 11.26 1.58
CA PHE A 22 4.58 10.87 0.45
C PHE A 22 4.47 11.86 -0.72
N ALA A 23 3.92 13.06 -0.51
CA ALA A 23 3.93 14.10 -1.52
C ALA A 23 5.35 14.31 -2.08
N GLY A 24 5.46 14.43 -3.40
CA GLY A 24 6.73 14.57 -4.12
C GLY A 24 7.49 13.27 -4.38
N HIS A 25 7.14 12.15 -3.74
CA HIS A 25 7.80 10.87 -3.98
C HIS A 25 7.44 10.30 -5.35
N LEU A 26 8.34 9.50 -5.91
CA LEU A 26 8.03 8.66 -7.06
C LEU A 26 7.05 7.56 -6.62
N VAL A 27 6.00 7.36 -7.42
CA VAL A 27 4.99 6.34 -7.20
C VAL A 27 4.71 5.56 -8.48
N GLU A 28 4.45 4.27 -8.35
CA GLU A 28 3.92 3.40 -9.40
C GLU A 28 2.46 3.10 -9.04
N ILE A 29 1.58 3.36 -9.99
CA ILE A 29 0.13 3.18 -9.83
C ILE A 29 -0.27 1.90 -10.55
N ASN A 30 -0.82 0.95 -9.79
CA ASN A 30 -1.38 -0.27 -10.35
C ASN A 30 -2.90 -0.13 -10.44
N THR A 31 -3.39 0.09 -11.65
CA THR A 31 -4.81 0.13 -11.98
C THR A 31 -5.30 -1.24 -12.43
N PRO A 32 -6.61 -1.52 -12.31
CA PRO A 32 -7.20 -2.66 -13.01
C PRO A 32 -6.90 -2.59 -14.52
N ASN A 33 -6.37 -3.68 -15.07
CA ASN A 33 -6.12 -3.89 -16.51
C ASN A 33 -5.06 -2.99 -17.17
N THR A 34 -4.33 -2.16 -16.42
CA THR A 34 -3.27 -1.31 -16.97
C THR A 34 -2.12 -1.14 -15.98
N GLY A 35 -0.90 -1.20 -16.50
CA GLY A 35 0.30 -0.78 -15.79
C GLY A 35 0.69 0.61 -16.28
N MET A 36 0.89 1.55 -15.36
CA MET A 36 1.41 2.87 -15.70
C MET A 36 2.86 2.98 -15.31
N GLU A 37 3.62 3.66 -16.16
CA GLU A 37 4.99 4.06 -15.85
C GLU A 37 5.04 4.92 -14.58
N PRO A 38 6.03 4.71 -13.70
CA PRO A 38 6.18 5.47 -12.46
C PRO A 38 6.16 6.99 -12.66
N GLY A 39 5.66 7.71 -11.67
CA GLY A 39 5.40 9.13 -11.74
C GLY A 39 5.45 9.81 -10.38
N ARG A 40 5.73 11.12 -10.33
CA ARG A 40 5.72 11.84 -9.05
C ARG A 40 4.29 12.01 -8.53
N LEU A 41 4.09 11.77 -7.23
CA LEU A 41 2.88 12.12 -6.52
C LEU A 41 2.83 13.64 -6.29
N GLN A 42 2.14 14.35 -7.19
CA GLN A 42 2.16 15.81 -7.26
C GLN A 42 1.25 16.45 -6.22
N ARG A 43 0.04 15.91 -6.05
CA ARG A 43 -0.96 16.50 -5.15
C ARG A 43 -1.85 15.44 -4.55
N ILE A 44 -2.24 15.65 -3.30
CA ILE A 44 -3.26 14.87 -2.61
C ILE A 44 -4.42 15.83 -2.36
N PHE A 45 -5.57 15.53 -2.94
CA PHE A 45 -6.78 16.32 -2.67
C PHE A 45 -7.35 15.90 -1.31
N LYS A 46 -8.07 16.80 -0.64
CA LYS A 46 -8.66 16.49 0.68
C LYS A 46 -9.65 15.32 0.64
N LYS A 47 -10.23 15.05 -0.54
CA LYS A 47 -11.17 13.95 -0.78
C LYS A 47 -10.87 13.31 -2.13
N ASN A 48 -11.02 11.99 -2.17
CA ASN A 48 -11.17 11.13 -3.35
C ASN A 48 -10.00 11.01 -4.32
N PHE A 49 -9.19 12.06 -4.54
CA PHE A 49 -8.21 12.06 -5.63
C PHE A 49 -6.77 12.27 -5.18
N ILE A 50 -5.86 11.68 -5.97
CA ILE A 50 -4.44 12.01 -6.03
C ILE A 50 -4.06 12.39 -7.46
N LEU A 51 -3.08 13.27 -7.61
CA LEU A 51 -2.52 13.69 -8.90
C LEU A 51 -1.15 13.04 -9.09
N VAL A 52 -1.02 12.23 -10.14
CA VAL A 52 0.24 11.59 -10.54
C VAL A 52 0.42 11.81 -12.03
N ARG A 53 1.55 12.43 -12.43
CA ARG A 53 1.85 12.79 -13.84
C ARG A 53 0.72 13.53 -14.57
N GLY A 54 0.08 14.49 -13.90
CA GLY A 54 -1.01 15.26 -14.49
C GLY A 54 -2.34 14.51 -14.61
N GLN A 55 -2.43 13.26 -14.16
CA GLN A 55 -3.65 12.46 -14.17
C GLN A 55 -4.21 12.26 -12.75
N LEU A 56 -5.53 12.29 -12.63
CA LEU A 56 -6.24 12.10 -11.37
C LEU A 56 -6.61 10.63 -11.19
N PHE A 57 -6.29 10.10 -10.00
CA PHE A 57 -6.65 8.73 -9.61
C PHE A 57 -7.45 8.74 -8.32
N VAL A 58 -8.39 7.79 -8.22
CA VAL A 58 -9.11 7.51 -6.98
C VAL A 58 -8.36 6.40 -6.22
N PRO A 59 -7.65 6.69 -5.11
CA PRO A 59 -6.78 5.70 -4.46
C PRO A 59 -7.48 4.39 -4.12
N SER A 60 -8.74 4.44 -3.71
CA SER A 60 -9.53 3.26 -3.33
C SER A 60 -9.97 2.39 -4.52
N SER A 61 -9.95 2.90 -5.76
CA SER A 61 -10.27 2.08 -6.94
C SER A 61 -9.07 1.32 -7.49
N LEU A 62 -7.85 1.76 -7.13
CA LEU A 62 -6.59 1.16 -7.56
C LEU A 62 -6.35 -0.22 -6.94
N ASN A 63 -5.63 -1.09 -7.65
CA ASN A 63 -5.17 -2.36 -7.09
C ASN A 63 -4.12 -2.12 -6.01
N SER A 64 -3.16 -1.23 -6.29
CA SER A 64 -2.13 -0.83 -5.34
C SER A 64 -1.48 0.50 -5.74
N ILE A 65 -0.83 1.13 -4.77
CA ILE A 65 0.06 2.27 -4.97
C ILE A 65 1.41 1.90 -4.38
N ARG A 66 2.45 1.88 -5.20
CA ARG A 66 3.81 1.67 -4.73
C ARG A 66 4.54 3.00 -4.63
N VAL A 67 5.16 3.27 -3.49
CA VAL A 67 5.93 4.49 -3.22
C VAL A 67 7.40 4.11 -3.06
N PHE A 68 8.28 4.78 -3.80
CA PHE A 68 9.72 4.51 -3.79
C PHE A 68 10.47 5.40 -2.79
N ASP A 69 11.73 5.02 -2.49
CA ASP A 69 12.66 5.78 -1.66
C ASP A 69 12.15 6.16 -0.26
N VAL A 70 11.34 5.26 0.32
CA VAL A 70 10.79 5.45 1.67
C VAL A 70 11.74 4.90 2.72
N LYS A 71 11.92 5.64 3.83
CA LYS A 71 12.71 5.19 5.00
C LYS A 71 12.29 3.79 5.44
N ALA A 72 13.24 2.95 5.85
CA ALA A 72 12.97 1.60 6.30
C ALA A 72 12.01 1.58 7.51
N PRO A 73 11.10 0.59 7.60
CA PRO A 73 10.14 0.51 8.69
C PRO A 73 10.82 -0.05 9.93
N ARG A 74 10.50 0.49 11.12
CA ARG A 74 11.06 -0.02 12.38
C ARG A 74 10.56 -1.42 12.73
N TYR A 75 9.31 -1.74 12.39
CA TYR A 75 8.67 -3.01 12.70
C TYR A 75 7.93 -3.54 11.49
N THR A 76 8.00 -4.86 11.29
CA THR A 76 7.28 -5.57 10.24
C THR A 76 7.00 -7.00 10.62
N ILE A 77 5.93 -7.59 10.06
CA ILE A 77 5.49 -8.95 10.35
C ILE A 77 5.38 -9.75 9.05
N PRO A 78 5.97 -10.96 8.95
CA PRO A 78 5.80 -11.81 7.78
C PRO A 78 4.36 -12.34 7.70
N VAL A 79 3.69 -12.08 6.59
CA VAL A 79 2.30 -12.48 6.32
C VAL A 79 2.13 -12.86 4.86
N GLY A 80 1.02 -13.52 4.56
CA GLY A 80 0.50 -13.66 3.21
C GLY A 80 -0.77 -12.83 3.06
N ILE A 81 -0.97 -12.23 1.88
CA ILE A 81 -2.16 -11.42 1.57
C ILE A 81 -2.92 -12.10 0.43
N ARG A 82 -4.22 -12.34 0.63
CA ARG A 82 -5.16 -12.67 -0.44
C ARG A 82 -5.78 -11.38 -0.97
N THR A 83 -5.78 -11.21 -2.28
CA THR A 83 -6.24 -10.00 -2.95
C THR A 83 -7.37 -10.29 -3.91
N THR A 84 -8.24 -9.32 -4.12
CA THR A 84 -9.38 -9.42 -5.06
C THR A 84 -8.94 -9.40 -6.54
N PHE A 85 -7.65 -9.26 -6.80
CA PHE A 85 -7.04 -9.24 -8.12
C PHE A 85 -5.87 -10.22 -8.19
N ARG A 86 -5.51 -10.67 -9.40
CA ARG A 86 -4.46 -11.67 -9.59
C ARG A 86 -3.08 -11.09 -9.27
N THR A 87 -2.38 -11.71 -8.32
CA THR A 87 -1.01 -11.32 -7.92
C THR A 87 -0.01 -12.45 -8.03
N GLY A 88 -0.45 -13.63 -8.49
CA GLY A 88 0.34 -14.86 -8.44
C GLY A 88 0.89 -15.11 -7.04
N LYS A 89 2.21 -15.27 -6.91
CA LYS A 89 2.89 -15.49 -5.63
C LYS A 89 3.48 -14.21 -5.00
N ALA A 90 3.22 -13.03 -5.56
CA ALA A 90 3.85 -11.78 -5.13
C ALA A 90 3.63 -11.53 -3.63
N PHE A 91 2.41 -11.76 -3.14
CA PHE A 91 2.03 -11.50 -1.76
C PHE A 91 1.92 -12.74 -0.85
N ASN A 92 2.37 -13.92 -1.28
CA ASN A 92 2.26 -15.14 -0.47
C ASN A 92 3.15 -15.15 0.78
N ARG A 93 4.22 -14.36 0.76
CA ARG A 93 5.16 -14.14 1.87
C ARG A 93 5.72 -12.75 1.73
N ILE A 94 5.07 -11.77 2.33
CA ILE A 94 5.44 -10.35 2.32
C ILE A 94 5.52 -9.84 3.76
N ARG A 95 6.06 -8.65 3.97
CA ARG A 95 6.21 -8.05 5.29
C ARG A 95 5.15 -6.95 5.46
N LEU A 96 4.17 -7.18 6.32
CA LEU A 96 3.19 -6.19 6.75
C LEU A 96 3.89 -5.14 7.61
N VAL A 97 3.70 -3.87 7.26
CA VAL A 97 4.27 -2.70 7.94
C VAL A 97 3.22 -2.06 8.82
N HIS A 98 2.03 -1.83 8.28
CA HIS A 98 0.97 -1.03 8.91
C HIS A 98 -0.41 -1.44 8.40
N ILE A 99 -1.43 -1.29 9.24
CA ILE A 99 -2.85 -1.40 8.92
C ILE A 99 -3.49 -0.06 9.28
N GLY A 100 -3.94 0.67 8.26
CA GLY A 100 -4.68 1.92 8.41
C GLY A 100 -6.20 1.69 8.48
N ALA A 101 -6.94 2.79 8.41
CA ALA A 101 -8.41 2.76 8.46
C ALA A 101 -9.04 2.08 7.23
N ASP A 102 -8.44 2.26 6.05
CA ASP A 102 -8.96 1.85 4.75
C ASP A 102 -7.87 1.26 3.82
N TYR A 103 -6.68 0.94 4.37
CA TYR A 103 -5.58 0.34 3.63
C TYR A 103 -4.64 -0.51 4.50
N ILE A 104 -3.81 -1.33 3.86
CA ILE A 104 -2.62 -1.93 4.46
C ILE A 104 -1.35 -1.43 3.77
N GLU A 105 -0.27 -1.35 4.52
CA GLU A 105 1.07 -1.03 4.03
C GLU A 105 1.95 -2.26 4.09
N LEU A 106 2.56 -2.59 2.96
CA LEU A 106 3.45 -3.72 2.80
C LEU A 106 4.84 -3.21 2.43
N LEU A 107 5.86 -3.87 2.95
CA LEU A 107 7.23 -3.67 2.50
C LEU A 107 7.47 -4.53 1.26
N ALA A 108 7.81 -3.87 0.15
CA ALA A 108 8.15 -4.57 -1.08
C ALA A 108 9.41 -5.43 -0.89
N LYS A 109 9.54 -6.47 -1.71
CA LYS A 109 10.66 -7.42 -1.64
C LYS A 109 11.94 -6.91 -2.31
N ASP A 110 11.89 -5.74 -2.94
CA ASP A 110 12.99 -5.22 -3.73
C ASP A 110 13.98 -4.38 -2.93
N LYS A 111 15.15 -4.13 -3.52
CA LYS A 111 16.23 -3.36 -2.88
C LYS A 111 15.88 -1.87 -2.71
N ASN A 112 14.87 -1.37 -3.44
CA ASN A 112 14.52 0.05 -3.53
C ASN A 112 13.75 0.60 -2.31
N ARG A 113 13.68 -0.17 -1.21
CA ARG A 113 13.03 0.24 0.05
C ARG A 113 11.59 0.75 -0.15
N SER A 114 10.89 0.23 -1.15
CA SER A 114 9.57 0.74 -1.52
C SER A 114 8.46 0.24 -0.58
N ARG A 115 7.35 0.98 -0.53
CA ARG A 115 6.13 0.61 0.19
C ARG A 115 5.00 0.39 -0.78
N ILE A 116 4.25 -0.68 -0.59
CA ILE A 116 3.04 -0.98 -1.35
C ILE A 116 1.86 -0.68 -0.43
N LEU A 117 1.08 0.32 -0.76
CA LEU A 117 -0.18 0.63 -0.11
C LEU A 117 -1.29 -0.08 -0.87
N LEU A 118 -1.99 -0.98 -0.19
CA LEU A 118 -3.12 -1.72 -0.73
C LEU A 118 -4.42 -1.21 -0.09
N PRO A 119 -5.37 -0.66 -0.86
CA PRO A 119 -6.69 -0.36 -0.35
C PRO A 119 -7.35 -1.60 0.27
N LEU A 120 -8.05 -1.47 1.39
CA LEU A 120 -8.65 -2.62 2.09
C LEU A 120 -9.74 -3.31 1.26
N ASN A 121 -10.43 -2.58 0.38
CA ASN A 121 -11.38 -3.17 -0.58
C ASN A 121 -10.70 -4.04 -1.66
N LYS A 122 -9.36 -4.13 -1.67
CA LYS A 122 -8.59 -5.06 -2.51
C LYS A 122 -7.98 -6.22 -1.71
N VAL A 123 -8.23 -6.29 -0.41
CA VAL A 123 -7.73 -7.32 0.50
C VAL A 123 -8.88 -8.25 0.89
N GLU A 124 -8.77 -9.52 0.54
CA GLU A 124 -9.73 -10.55 0.96
C GLU A 124 -9.34 -11.17 2.30
N GLY A 125 -8.04 -11.21 2.62
CA GLY A 125 -7.58 -11.75 3.88
C GLY A 125 -6.08 -11.64 4.09
N ILE A 126 -5.68 -11.68 5.37
CA ILE A 126 -4.28 -11.70 5.81
C ILE A 126 -4.07 -13.01 6.57
N TYR A 127 -3.08 -13.81 6.17
CA TYR A 127 -2.79 -15.09 6.81
C TYR A 127 -1.34 -15.18 7.29
N ARG A 128 -1.11 -16.00 8.32
CA ARG A 128 0.24 -16.25 8.84
C ARG A 128 1.03 -17.11 7.86
N VAL A 129 2.29 -16.75 7.67
CA VAL A 129 3.24 -17.57 6.91
C VAL A 129 4.05 -18.38 7.89
N LYS A 130 4.27 -19.65 7.57
CA LYS A 130 5.15 -20.55 8.33
C LYS A 130 6.62 -20.25 8.05
#